data_AF-A0AAJ2Q2P3-F1
#
_entry.id   AF-A0AAJ2Q2P3-F1
#
_cell.length_a   1.000
_cell.length_b   1.000
_cell.length_c   1.000
_cell.angle_alpha   90.00
_cell.angle_beta   90.00
_cell.angle_gamma   90.00
#
_symmetry.space_group_name_H-M   'P 1'
#
loop_
_entity.id
_entity.type
_entity.pdbx_description
1 polymer ?
#
loop_
_entity_poly.entity_id
_entity_poly.type
_entity_poly.pdbx_seq_one_letter_code
_entity_poly.pdbx_strand_id
1 'polypeptide(L)'
;MPNEADHARRVTVDGNGPILIEGPVEIVQEDGTISTSDRFVVAVCTCRRSRMYPWCDTSHRRRAKPSGPARREGRDQDSDSNPKETHDGDDH
;
A
#
# COMPACT_ATOMS: atom_id res chain seq x y z
N MET A 1 2.16 -3.67 -40.89
CA MET A 1 1.81 -2.73 -39.82
C MET A 1 1.39 -3.56 -38.63
N PRO A 2 2.15 -3.63 -37.53
CA PRO A 2 1.63 -4.26 -36.31
C PRO A 2 0.37 -3.51 -35.90
N ASN A 3 -0.66 -4.24 -35.49
CA ASN A 3 -1.93 -3.67 -35.07
C ASN A 3 -1.69 -2.82 -33.82
N GLU A 4 -2.33 -1.66 -33.70
CA GLU A 4 -2.21 -0.80 -32.52
C GLU A 4 -2.64 -1.55 -31.23
N ALA A 5 -3.49 -2.57 -31.37
CA ALA A 5 -3.89 -3.49 -30.31
C ALA A 5 -2.80 -4.51 -29.89
N ASP A 6 -1.73 -4.67 -30.67
CA ASP A 6 -0.61 -5.57 -30.35
C ASP A 6 0.39 -4.92 -29.39
N HIS A 7 0.34 -3.58 -29.25
CA HIS A 7 1.19 -2.87 -28.31
C HIS A 7 0.61 -2.98 -26.90
N ALA A 8 1.34 -3.66 -26.01
CA ALA A 8 0.97 -3.76 -24.62
C ALA A 8 0.82 -2.36 -24.00
N ARG A 9 -0.34 -2.08 -23.40
CA ARG A 9 -0.53 -0.85 -22.63
C ARG A 9 0.24 -0.93 -21.33
N ARG A 10 1.03 0.09 -21.03
CA ARG A 10 1.76 0.14 -19.76
C ARG A 10 0.80 0.40 -18.61
N VAL A 11 0.90 -0.46 -17.61
CA VAL A 11 0.21 -0.33 -16.32
C VAL A 11 1.26 -0.35 -15.20
N THR A 12 1.24 0.66 -14.34
CA THR A 12 2.12 0.74 -13.17
C THR A 12 1.28 0.69 -11.91
N VAL A 13 1.63 -0.23 -11.00
CA VAL A 13 0.95 -0.40 -9.72
C VAL A 13 1.81 0.16 -8.61
N ASP A 14 1.30 1.14 -7.86
CA ASP A 14 1.93 1.65 -6.64
C ASP A 14 1.27 1.02 -5.41
N GLY A 15 2.07 0.46 -4.50
CA GLY A 15 1.58 -0.35 -3.38
C GLY A 15 0.62 0.36 -2.42
N ASN A 16 0.64 1.69 -2.35
CA ASN A 16 -0.28 2.50 -1.54
C ASN A 16 -1.00 3.59 -2.37
N GLY A 17 -0.89 3.50 -3.69
CA GLY A 17 -1.28 4.54 -4.63
C GLY A 17 -2.29 4.05 -5.67
N PRO A 18 -2.64 4.94 -6.62
CA PRO A 18 -3.46 4.55 -7.75
C PRO A 18 -2.71 3.63 -8.71
N ILE A 19 -3.46 2.95 -9.57
CA ILE A 19 -2.90 2.30 -10.76
C ILE A 19 -2.75 3.37 -11.84
N LEU A 20 -1.56 3.50 -12.43
CA LEU A 20 -1.31 4.39 -13.56
C LEU A 20 -1.42 3.60 -14.86
N ILE A 21 -2.24 4.08 -15.79
CA ILE A 21 -2.48 3.44 -17.09
C ILE A 21 -2.15 4.44 -18.19
N GLU A 22 -1.40 3.98 -19.19
CA GLU A 22 -1.22 4.72 -20.44
C GLU A 22 -2.56 4.80 -21.21
N GLY A 23 -3.06 6.01 -21.42
CA GLY A 23 -4.37 6.24 -22.03
C GLY A 23 -4.31 6.40 -23.55
N PRO A 24 -5.47 6.62 -24.20
CA PRO A 24 -6.81 6.79 -23.60
C PRO A 24 -7.38 5.50 -23.00
N VAL A 25 -8.24 5.64 -21.98
CA VAL A 25 -8.87 4.48 -21.30
C VAL A 25 -10.38 4.63 -21.18
N GLU A 26 -11.03 3.48 -21.20
CA GLU A 26 -12.44 3.29 -20.83
C GLU A 26 -12.50 2.31 -19.65
N ILE A 27 -13.24 2.67 -18.59
CA ILE A 27 -13.42 1.84 -17.41
C ILE A 27 -14.91 1.49 -17.29
N VAL A 28 -15.20 0.20 -17.30
CA VAL A 28 -16.51 -0.35 -17.01
C VAL A 28 -16.58 -0.65 -15.51
N GLN A 29 -17.57 -0.07 -14.82
CA GLN A 29 -17.83 -0.31 -13.41
C GLN A 29 -18.81 -1.48 -13.21
N GLU A 30 -18.93 -1.95 -11.96
CA GLU A 30 -19.81 -3.09 -11.61
C GLU A 30 -21.29 -2.81 -11.88
N ASP A 31 -21.71 -1.55 -11.77
CA ASP A 31 -23.06 -1.08 -12.09
C ASP A 31 -23.31 -0.91 -13.60
N GLY A 32 -22.32 -1.19 -14.44
CA GLY A 32 -22.36 -0.98 -15.88
C GLY A 32 -22.04 0.47 -16.30
N THR A 33 -21.74 1.37 -15.37
CA THR A 33 -21.38 2.76 -15.70
C THR A 33 -20.01 2.80 -16.37
N ILE A 34 -19.94 3.47 -17.51
CA ILE A 34 -18.69 3.66 -18.27
C ILE A 34 -18.09 5.03 -17.96
N SER A 35 -16.81 5.05 -17.56
CA SER A 35 -16.03 6.27 -17.35
C SER A 35 -14.86 6.32 -18.32
N THR A 36 -14.76 7.39 -19.10
CA THR A 36 -13.71 7.57 -20.12
C THR A 36 -12.71 8.65 -19.73
N SER A 37 -11.45 8.48 -20.14
CA SER A 37 -10.43 9.51 -20.05
C SER A 37 -9.54 9.50 -21.28
N ASP A 38 -9.35 10.67 -21.87
CA ASP A 38 -8.53 10.95 -23.04
C ASP A 38 -7.07 11.33 -22.69
N ARG A 39 -6.72 11.31 -21.40
CA ARG A 39 -5.38 11.67 -20.93
C ARG A 39 -4.37 10.59 -21.29
N PHE A 40 -3.14 11.00 -21.60
CA PHE A 40 -2.02 10.10 -21.89
C PHE A 40 -1.64 9.20 -20.71
N VAL A 41 -1.85 9.66 -19.47
CA VAL A 41 -1.68 8.88 -18.26
C VAL A 41 -2.87 9.10 -17.36
N VAL A 42 -3.47 8.00 -16.92
CA VAL A 42 -4.71 7.99 -16.13
C VAL A 42 -4.47 7.29 -14.81
N ALA A 43 -4.89 7.91 -13.72
CA ALA A 43 -4.74 7.36 -12.37
C ALA A 43 -6.07 6.77 -11.88
N VAL A 44 -6.12 5.44 -11.77
CA VAL A 44 -7.30 4.69 -11.30
C VAL A 44 -7.22 4.44 -9.81
N CYS A 45 -8.30 4.73 -9.10
CA CYS A 45 -8.38 4.61 -7.66
C CYS A 45 -8.51 3.16 -7.21
N THR A 46 -7.58 2.71 -6.37
CA THR A 46 -7.62 1.39 -5.71
C THR A 46 -8.16 1.47 -4.28
N CYS A 47 -8.14 2.65 -3.66
CA CYS A 47 -8.47 2.82 -2.25
C CYS A 47 -9.96 3.08 -1.96
N ARG A 48 -10.80 3.24 -2.99
CA ARG A 48 -12.25 3.53 -2.91
C ARG A 48 -12.65 4.77 -2.07
N ARG A 49 -11.69 5.64 -1.74
CA ARG A 49 -11.92 6.90 -1.00
C ARG A 49 -12.08 8.13 -1.89
N SER A 50 -11.95 7.96 -3.20
CA SER A 50 -12.06 9.08 -4.16
C SER A 50 -13.50 9.56 -4.29
N ARG A 51 -13.69 10.87 -4.34
CA ARG A 51 -15.00 11.47 -4.63
C ARG A 51 -15.38 11.44 -6.10
N MET A 52 -14.41 11.10 -6.95
CA MET A 52 -14.53 11.03 -8.41
C MET A 52 -14.16 9.61 -8.88
N TYR A 53 -14.52 8.60 -8.09
CA TYR A 53 -14.36 7.20 -8.47
C TYR A 53 -14.96 6.97 -9.87
N PRO A 54 -14.24 6.30 -10.80
CA PRO A 54 -13.04 5.46 -10.60
C PRO A 54 -11.69 6.20 -10.58
N TRP A 55 -11.66 7.52 -10.76
CA TRP A 55 -10.42 8.31 -10.86
C TRP A 55 -9.81 8.61 -9.49
N CYS A 56 -8.48 8.70 -9.44
CA CYS A 56 -7.77 9.09 -8.22
C CYS A 56 -7.77 10.62 -8.02
N ASP A 57 -8.23 11.07 -6.86
CA ASP A 57 -8.25 12.48 -6.42
C ASP A 57 -7.24 12.76 -5.30
N THR A 58 -6.22 11.90 -5.15
CA THR A 58 -5.24 11.88 -4.05
C THR A 58 -5.80 11.54 -2.65
N SER A 59 -7.08 11.15 -2.51
CA SER A 59 -7.66 10.74 -1.24
C SER A 59 -6.95 9.55 -0.58
N HIS A 60 -6.18 8.78 -1.34
CA HIS A 60 -5.35 7.69 -0.81
C HIS A 60 -4.32 8.16 0.24
N ARG A 61 -3.84 9.41 0.13
CA ARG A 61 -2.84 10.00 1.03
C ARG A 61 -3.39 10.44 2.38
N ARG A 62 -4.72 10.58 2.51
CA ARG A 62 -5.33 10.94 3.79
C ARG A 62 -5.02 9.81 4.77
N ARG A 63 -4.21 10.11 5.79
CA ARG A 63 -3.73 9.16 6.81
C ARG A 63 -4.90 8.31 7.30
N ALA A 64 -4.94 7.04 6.92
CA ALA A 64 -5.71 6.07 7.67
C ALA A 64 -5.01 5.99 9.03
N LYS A 65 -5.64 6.55 10.08
CA LYS A 65 -5.31 6.13 11.44
C LYS A 65 -5.39 4.60 11.42
N PRO A 66 -4.40 3.86 11.95
CA PRO A 66 -4.51 2.42 12.06
C PRO A 66 -5.80 2.12 12.81
N SER A 67 -6.69 1.38 12.15
CA SER A 67 -7.92 0.90 12.75
C SER A 67 -7.54 -0.15 13.80
N GLY A 68 -7.52 0.27 15.05
CA GLY A 68 -7.54 -0.60 16.23
C GLY A 68 -6.23 -0.59 17.04
N PRO A 69 -6.30 -0.52 18.38
CA PRO A 69 -5.14 -0.76 19.21
C PRO A 69 -4.82 -2.25 19.11
N ALA A 70 -3.61 -2.61 18.70
CA ALA A 70 -3.08 -3.93 19.00
C ALA A 70 -2.96 -4.00 20.54
N ARG A 71 -3.97 -4.59 21.17
CA ARG A 71 -3.87 -5.07 22.56
C ARG A 71 -2.68 -6.02 22.58
N ARG A 72 -1.53 -5.55 23.10
CA ARG A 72 -0.52 -6.46 23.64
C ARG A 72 -0.96 -6.73 25.06
N GLU A 73 -1.58 -7.89 25.25
CA GLU A 73 -1.71 -8.54 26.53
C GLU A 73 -0.36 -8.52 27.25
N GLY A 74 -0.43 -8.21 28.55
CA GLY A 74 0.71 -8.18 29.43
C GLY A 74 1.46 -9.51 29.41
N ARG A 75 2.77 -9.40 29.38
CA ARG A 75 3.65 -10.43 29.91
C ARG A 75 4.62 -9.74 30.83
N ASP A 76 4.25 -9.72 32.10
CA ASP A 76 5.16 -9.64 33.23
C ASP A 76 6.32 -10.62 32.97
N GLN A 77 7.53 -10.08 32.81
CA GLN A 77 8.74 -10.87 33.00
C GLN A 77 9.42 -10.33 34.23
N ASP A 78 9.08 -11.03 35.30
CA ASP A 78 9.72 -11.06 36.60
C ASP A 78 11.24 -11.10 36.45
N SER A 79 11.85 -10.17 37.17
CA SER A 79 13.04 -10.31 38.01
C SER A 79 13.71 -11.69 38.08
N ASP A 80 15.03 -11.60 38.24
CA ASP A 80 15.86 -12.50 39.05
C ASP A 80 16.55 -13.67 38.33
N SER A 81 17.85 -13.49 38.07
CA SER A 81 18.94 -14.35 38.56
C SER A 81 20.16 -14.22 37.64
N ASN A 82 21.16 -13.42 38.05
CA ASN A 82 22.53 -13.56 37.55
C ASN A 82 23.42 -14.05 38.71
N PRO A 83 23.85 -15.31 38.74
CA PRO A 83 24.87 -15.75 39.67
C PRO A 83 26.27 -15.33 39.20
N LYS A 84 27.05 -14.93 40.19
CA LYS A 84 28.42 -14.38 40.17
C LYS A 84 29.41 -15.28 39.42
N GLU A 85 30.22 -14.70 38.54
CA GLU A 85 31.53 -15.24 38.17
C GLU A 85 32.59 -14.62 39.09
N THR A 86 33.20 -15.43 39.94
CA THR A 86 34.39 -15.07 40.72
C THR A 86 35.62 -15.29 39.84
N HIS A 87 36.37 -14.22 39.64
CA HIS A 87 37.69 -14.28 39.01
C HIS A 87 38.68 -14.76 40.07
N ASP A 88 39.01 -16.05 40.05
CA ASP A 88 40.22 -16.57 40.69
C ASP A 88 41.37 -16.33 39.69
N GLY A 89 42.29 -15.45 40.07
CA GLY A 89 43.47 -15.10 39.28
C GLY A 89 44.64 -14.93 40.23
N ASP A 90 45.35 -16.04 40.41
CA ASP A 90 46.48 -16.31 41.28
C ASP A 90 47.55 -15.20 41.36
N ASP A 91 48.10 -15.18 42.57
CA ASP A 91 49.16 -14.38 43.16
C ASP A 91 50.57 -14.88 42.73
N HIS A 92 51.55 -13.95 42.70
CA HIS A 92 53.01 -14.05 42.44
C HIS A 92 53.54 -14.02 41.00
#